data_AF-A0A8X6NV35-F1
#
_entry.id   AF-A0A8X6NV35-F1
#
_cell.length_a   1.000
_cell.length_b   1.000
_cell.length_c   1.000
_cell.angle_alpha   90.00
_cell.angle_beta   90.00
_cell.angle_gamma   90.00
#
_symmetry.space_group_name_H-M   'P 1'
#
loop_
_entity.id
_entity.type
_entity.pdbx_description
1 polymer ?
#
loop_
_entity_poly.entity_id
_entity_poly.type
_entity_poly.pdbx_seq_one_letter_code
_entity_poly.pdbx_strand_id
1 'polypeptide(L)' 'VRSSQCLVRLNNVSKPVDSSLCEDAGLSVPTTLQSCGYEDCPHWETAPWSQVWLKNELDLNSNDCTNIISV' A
#
# COMPACT_ATOMS: atom_id res chain seq x y z
N VAL A 1 -11.58 8.13 -5.58
CA VAL A 1 -11.59 9.56 -5.16
C VAL A 1 -11.63 9.60 -3.65
N ARG A 2 -10.69 10.29 -3.00
CA ARG A 2 -10.70 10.48 -1.54
C ARG A 2 -11.50 11.74 -1.19
N SER A 3 -12.25 11.73 -0.10
CA SER A 3 -12.98 12.90 0.39
C SER A 3 -12.25 13.54 1.57
N SER A 4 -12.21 14.87 1.61
CA SER A 4 -11.59 15.66 2.69
C SER A 4 -12.62 16.58 3.32
N GLN A 5 -12.57 16.75 4.64
CA GLN A 5 -13.48 17.62 5.40
C GLN A 5 -12.68 18.52 6.34
N CYS A 6 -13.00 19.82 6.35
CA CYS A 6 -12.44 20.76 7.31
C CYS A 6 -13.23 20.69 8.63
N LEU A 7 -12.52 20.60 9.76
CA LEU A 7 -13.11 20.49 11.09
C LEU A 7 -12.57 21.60 12.00
N VAL A 8 -13.47 22.29 12.70
CA VAL A 8 -13.11 23.24 13.76
C VAL A 8 -13.46 22.63 15.11
N ARG A 9 -12.58 22.81 16.10
CA ARG A 9 -12.79 22.33 17.47
C ARG A 9 -13.14 23.50 18.38
N LEU A 10 -14.39 23.53 18.85
CA LEU A 10 -14.90 24.51 19.81
C LEU A 10 -15.36 23.76 21.06
N ASN A 11 -14.84 24.14 22.24
CA ASN A 11 -15.24 23.53 23.52
C ASN A 11 -15.18 21.99 23.52
N ASN A 12 -14.08 21.42 23.02
CA ASN A 12 -13.90 19.96 22.84
C ASN A 12 -14.85 19.26 21.87
N VAL A 13 -15.68 19.99 21.13
CA VAL A 13 -16.54 19.44 20.08
C VAL A 13 -15.99 19.80 18.72
N SER A 14 -15.82 18.80 17.85
CA SER A 14 -15.44 19.00 16.45
C SER A 14 -16.68 19.19 15.58
N LYS A 15 -16.68 20.21 14.72
CA LYS A 15 -17.77 20.49 13.78
C LYS A 15 -17.23 20.63 12.35
N PRO A 16 -17.93 20.05 11.34
CA PRO A 16 -17.58 20.27 9.95
C PRO A 16 -17.90 21.70 9.54
N VAL A 17 -16.98 22.30 8.79
CA VAL A 17 -17.10 23.65 8.24
C VAL A 17 -16.68 23.64 6.77
N ASP A 18 -16.83 24.80 6.12
CA ASP A 18 -16.35 25.01 4.76
C ASP A 18 -14.82 24.87 4.67
N SER A 19 -14.32 24.38 3.53
CA SER A 19 -12.87 24.20 3.30
C SER A 19 -12.12 25.53 3.29
N SER A 20 -12.76 26.64 2.94
CA SER A 20 -12.14 27.96 2.91
C SER A 20 -11.55 28.34 4.27
N LEU A 21 -12.19 27.94 5.37
CA LEU A 21 -11.73 28.25 6.72
C LEU A 21 -10.39 27.57 7.05
N CYS A 22 -10.16 26.37 6.51
CA CYS A 22 -8.88 25.68 6.64
C CYS A 22 -7.82 26.34 5.75
N GLU A 23 -8.17 26.76 4.54
CA GLU A 23 -7.26 27.46 3.63
C GLU A 23 -6.82 28.83 4.18
N ASP A 24 -7.77 29.60 4.74
CA ASP A 24 -7.52 30.89 5.40
C ASP A 24 -6.65 30.71 6.66
N ALA A 25 -6.72 29.55 7.31
CA ALA A 25 -5.84 29.18 8.42
C ALA A 25 -4.44 28.71 7.97
N GLY A 26 -4.17 28.68 6.65
CA GLY A 26 -2.90 28.25 6.08
C GLY A 26 -2.72 26.74 6.00
N LEU A 27 -3.79 25.95 6.14
CA LEU A 27 -3.75 24.50 5.94
C LEU A 27 -3.84 24.19 4.44
N SER A 28 -2.97 23.31 3.96
CA SER A 28 -3.02 22.82 2.58
C SER A 28 -4.14 21.80 2.40
N VAL A 29 -4.94 21.98 1.34
CA VAL A 29 -5.98 21.01 0.98
C VAL A 29 -5.32 19.72 0.49
N PRO A 30 -5.66 18.55 1.08
CA PRO A 30 -5.07 17.30 0.66
C PRO A 30 -5.52 16.93 -0.75
N THR A 31 -4.61 16.33 -1.52
CA THR A 31 -4.91 15.86 -2.88
C THR A 31 -5.96 14.75 -2.85
N THR A 32 -7.12 14.98 -3.46
CA THR A 32 -8.25 14.04 -3.53
C THR A 32 -8.14 13.02 -4.66
N LEU A 33 -7.25 13.31 -5.62
CA LEU A 33 -6.99 12.51 -6.81
C LEU A 33 -5.52 12.04 -6.83
N GLN A 34 -5.31 10.75 -6.61
CA GLN A 34 -3.99 10.14 -6.78
C GLN A 34 -3.88 9.59 -8.20
N SER A 35 -2.77 9.86 -8.89
CA SER A 35 -2.46 9.21 -10.16
C SER A 35 -2.36 7.70 -9.97
N CYS A 36 -3.08 6.94 -10.78
CA CYS A 36 -2.95 5.48 -10.84
C CYS A 36 -1.84 5.08 -11.82
N GLY A 37 -1.20 3.92 -11.61
CA GLY A 37 -0.21 3.36 -12.54
C GLY A 37 1.24 3.84 -12.33
N TYR A 38 1.60 4.29 -11.12
CA TYR A 38 2.99 4.66 -10.80
C TYR A 38 3.88 3.44 -10.52
N GLU A 39 3.28 2.31 -10.18
CA GLU A 39 3.96 1.04 -9.93
C GLU A 39 3.39 0.00 -10.89
N ASP A 40 4.26 -0.81 -11.50
CA ASP A 40 3.83 -1.95 -12.30
C ASP A 40 2.92 -2.85 -11.48
N CYS A 41 1.82 -3.31 -12.08
CA CYS A 41 0.90 -4.20 -11.38
C CYS A 41 1.66 -5.47 -10.96
N PRO A 42 1.54 -5.92 -9.70
CA PRO A 42 2.19 -7.16 -9.29
C PRO A 42 1.70 -8.29 -10.19
N HIS A 43 2.64 -8.89 -10.93
CA HIS A 43 2.35 -10.01 -11.79
C HIS A 43 2.82 -11.30 -11.10
N TRP A 44 1.98 -12.33 -11.20
CA TRP A 44 2.32 -13.66 -10.73
C TRP A 44 2.96 -14.42 -11.87
N GLU A 45 4.26 -14.66 -11.77
CA GLU A 45 4.96 -15.52 -12.72
C GLU A 45 4.97 -16.96 -12.22
N THR A 46 4.63 -17.89 -13.11
CA THR A 46 4.78 -19.32 -12.81
C THR A 46 6.21 -19.75 -13.07
N ALA A 47 6.91 -20.22 -12.05
CA ALA A 47 8.19 -20.90 -12.21
C ALA A 47 7.99 -22.42 -12.34
N PRO A 48 8.85 -23.14 -13.09
CA PRO A 48 8.90 -24.60 -13.01
C PRO A 48 9.09 -25.05 -11.57
N TRP A 49 8.47 -26.17 -11.21
CA TRP A 49 8.76 -26.84 -9.93
C TRP A 49 10.26 -27.07 -9.79
N SER A 50 10.79 -26.88 -8.58
CA SER A 50 12.18 -27.20 -8.30
C SER A 50 12.45 -28.63 -8.73
N GLN A 51 13.49 -28.82 -9.55
CA GLN A 51 13.91 -30.16 -9.92
C GLN A 51 14.32 -30.86 -8.64
N VAL A 52 13.75 -32.05 -8.39
CA VAL A 52 14.13 -32.88 -7.26
C VAL A 52 15.65 -33.02 -7.30
N TRP A 53 16.32 -32.55 -6.25
CA TRP A 53 17.76 -32.46 -6.14
C TRP A 53 18.39 -33.86 -6.27
N LEU A 54 18.65 -34.29 -7.49
CA LEU A 54 19.50 -35.43 -7.79
C LEU A 54 20.65 -34.92 -8.64
N LYS A 55 21.54 -34.14 -8.01
CA LYS A 55 22.99 -34.27 -8.21
C LYS A 55 23.75 -33.57 -7.10
N ASN A 56 24.76 -34.29 -6.63
CA ASN A 56 25.75 -33.87 -5.66
C ASN A 56 26.37 -32.50 -6.01
N GLU A 57 26.72 -31.79 -4.94
CA GLU A 57 27.63 -30.64 -4.89
C GLU A 57 27.06 -29.26 -5.31
N LEU A 58 27.01 -28.36 -4.31
CA LEU A 58 26.93 -26.89 -4.35
C LEU A 58 25.63 -26.25 -4.86
N ASP A 59 24.74 -25.89 -3.92
CA ASP A 59 24.07 -24.57 -3.86
C ASP A 59 23.27 -24.43 -2.55
N LEU A 60 23.98 -24.26 -1.42
CA LEU A 60 23.38 -23.77 -0.17
C LEU A 60 23.28 -22.24 -0.25
N ASN A 61 22.28 -21.73 -0.96
CA ASN A 61 21.81 -20.35 -0.80
C ASN A 61 20.42 -20.14 -1.42
N SER A 62 19.47 -21.03 -1.12
CA SER A 62 18.06 -20.75 -1.37
C SER A 62 17.36 -20.60 -0.04
N ASN A 63 17.10 -19.35 0.35
CA ASN A 63 16.18 -19.00 1.43
C ASN A 63 14.74 -19.26 0.95
N ASP A 64 14.43 -20.50 0.63
CA ASP A 64 13.12 -20.87 0.14
C ASP A 64 12.19 -21.00 1.36
N CYS A 65 11.47 -19.92 1.62
CA CYS A 65 10.44 -19.84 2.63
C CYS A 65 9.35 -20.87 2.32
N THR A 66 9.47 -22.03 2.95
CA THR A 66 8.48 -23.09 3.06
C THR A 66 7.09 -22.52 3.34
N ASN A 67 6.25 -22.40 2.31
CA ASN A 67 4.80 -22.37 2.44
C ASN A 67 4.24 -23.59 1.69
N ILE A 68 4.40 -24.76 2.32
CA ILE A 68 3.64 -25.95 1.95
C ILE A 68 2.23 -25.76 2.51
N ILE A 69 1.33 -25.20 1.71
CA ILE A 69 -0.10 -25.44 1.91
C ILE A 69 -0.41 -26.74 1.16
N SER A 70 -0.41 -27.85 1.91
CA SER A 70 -0.95 -29.14 1.46
C SER A 70 -2.48 -29.01 1.37
N VAL A 71 -3.05 -29.30 0.20
CA VAL A 71 -4.49 -29.60 0.04
C VAL A 71 -4.69 -31.10 0.12
#